data_AF-A0A847C6K2-F1
#
_entry.id   AF-A0A847C6K2-F1
#
_cell.length_a   1.000
_cell.length_b   1.000
_cell.length_c   1.000
_cell.angle_alpha   90.00
_cell.angle_beta   90.00
_cell.angle_gamma   90.00
#
_symmetry.space_group_name_H-M   'P 1'
#
loop_
_entity.id
_entity.type
_entity.pdbx_description
1 polymer ?
#
loop_
_entity_poly.entity_id
_entity_poly.type
_entity_poly.pdbx_seq_one_letter_code
_entity_poly.pdbx_strand_id
1 'polypeptide(L)'
;MAIKPHVVVNRRAKKRYGCCIKKGFVFTIELSWLLLEADEKVCRQTLAHEVLHTCFGCRNHQARGKEYARRMNEAYGYDIKRTEKAEALGLSIPEKSVKVKYLVTCESCGAVTERLRASKLTKYPYRYRCKCGGKLKVTQN
;
A
#
# COMPACT_ATOMS: atom_id res chain seq x y z
N MET A 1 -6.19 26.84 -7.82
CA MET A 1 -5.74 25.53 -7.32
C MET A 1 -5.32 25.71 -5.88
N ALA A 2 -5.75 24.86 -4.94
CA ALA A 2 -5.46 25.05 -3.51
C ALA A 2 -5.08 23.72 -2.84
N ILE A 3 -4.12 23.76 -1.91
CA ILE A 3 -3.81 22.65 -1.00
C ILE A 3 -4.48 22.97 0.33
N LYS A 4 -5.19 22.02 0.94
CA LYS A 4 -5.74 22.21 2.29
C LYS A 4 -4.59 22.47 3.28
N PRO A 5 -4.74 23.41 4.22
CA PRO A 5 -3.66 23.80 5.14
C PRO A 5 -3.30 22.71 6.15
N HIS A 6 -4.21 21.76 6.40
CA HIS A 6 -4.00 20.68 7.36
C HIS A 6 -3.81 19.34 6.66
N VAL A 7 -2.79 18.60 7.12
CA VAL A 7 -2.52 17.22 6.74
C VAL A 7 -3.48 16.30 7.49
N VAL A 8 -4.03 15.31 6.80
CA VAL A 8 -4.93 14.32 7.40
C VAL A 8 -4.15 13.06 7.77
N VAL A 9 -4.31 12.58 9.00
CA VAL A 9 -3.73 11.29 9.42
C VAL A 9 -4.71 10.16 9.12
N ASN A 10 -4.31 9.26 8.21
CA ASN A 10 -5.08 8.09 7.83
C ASN A 10 -4.69 6.87 8.66
N ARG A 11 -5.46 6.59 9.71
CA ARG A 11 -5.29 5.41 10.60
C ARG A 11 -5.61 4.06 9.95
N ARG A 12 -6.15 4.05 8.72
CA ARG A 12 -6.49 2.82 7.99
C ARG A 12 -5.46 2.45 6.92
N ALA A 13 -4.56 3.36 6.56
CA ALA A 13 -3.53 3.10 5.57
C ALA A 13 -2.52 2.07 6.10
N LYS A 14 -2.28 1.01 5.32
CA LYS A 14 -1.37 -0.10 5.68
C LYS A 14 -0.35 -0.46 4.59
N LYS A 15 -0.41 0.21 3.44
CA LYS A 15 0.38 -0.12 2.24
C LYS A 15 0.99 1.10 1.54
N ARG A 16 0.69 2.29 2.03
CA ARG A 16 1.17 3.58 1.50
C ARG A 16 1.45 4.49 2.68
N TYR A 17 2.45 5.34 2.56
CA TYR A 17 2.85 6.28 3.62
C TYR A 17 2.21 7.65 3.44
N GLY A 18 1.94 8.07 2.20
CA GLY A 18 1.23 9.30 1.87
C GLY A 18 0.11 9.07 0.84
N CYS A 19 -0.70 10.10 0.59
CA CYS A 19 -1.50 10.23 -0.62
C CYS A 19 -1.96 11.66 -0.86
N CYS A 20 -1.80 12.11 -2.09
CA CYS A 20 -2.36 13.34 -2.62
C CYS A 20 -3.73 13.10 -3.29
N ILE A 21 -4.81 13.51 -2.62
CA ILE A 21 -6.17 13.41 -3.12
C ILE A 21 -6.57 14.72 -3.80
N LYS A 22 -6.97 14.66 -5.08
CA LYS A 22 -7.49 15.82 -5.82
C LYS A 22 -9.01 15.72 -5.93
N LYS A 23 -9.74 16.75 -5.50
CA LYS A 23 -11.18 16.92 -5.72
C LYS A 23 -11.41 18.30 -6.35
N GLY A 24 -11.79 18.31 -7.64
CA GLY A 24 -11.83 19.55 -8.42
C GLY A 24 -10.45 20.23 -8.44
N PHE A 25 -10.39 21.47 -7.95
CA PHE A 25 -9.16 22.26 -7.86
C PHE A 25 -8.50 22.24 -6.48
N VAL A 26 -8.99 21.42 -5.56
CA VAL A 26 -8.49 21.31 -4.17
C VAL A 26 -7.74 19.99 -3.97
N PHE A 27 -6.60 20.07 -3.30
CA PHE A 27 -5.78 18.94 -2.90
C PHE A 27 -5.84 18.72 -1.40
N THR A 28 -5.93 17.46 -0.98
CA THR A 28 -5.79 17.04 0.42
C THR A 28 -4.61 16.08 0.49
N ILE A 29 -3.67 16.37 1.39
CA ILE A 29 -2.54 15.50 1.66
C ILE A 29 -2.88 14.63 2.87
N GLU A 30 -2.83 13.31 2.67
CA GLU A 30 -2.94 12.34 3.74
C GLU A 30 -1.57 11.74 4.06
N LEU A 31 -1.27 11.54 5.34
CA LEU A 31 -0.19 10.66 5.78
C LEU A 31 -0.76 9.43 6.48
N SER A 32 -0.06 8.31 6.37
CA SER A 32 -0.33 7.12 7.16
C SER A 32 -0.01 7.37 8.62
N TRP A 33 -0.80 6.78 9.51
CA TRP A 33 -0.50 6.77 10.95
C TRP A 33 0.87 6.14 11.28
N LEU A 34 1.41 5.28 10.40
CA LEU A 34 2.76 4.71 10.55
C LEU A 34 3.85 5.79 10.64
N LEU A 35 3.60 6.98 10.10
CA LEU A 35 4.55 8.08 10.13
C LEU A 35 4.53 8.89 11.42
N LEU A 36 3.56 8.68 12.32
CA LEU A 36 3.48 9.46 13.56
C LEU A 36 4.68 9.24 14.48
N GLU A 37 5.25 8.03 14.45
CA GLU A 37 6.43 7.64 15.23
C GLU A 37 7.70 7.61 14.37
N ALA A 38 7.62 8.08 13.12
CA ALA A 38 8.77 8.10 12.23
C ALA A 38 9.69 9.27 12.55
N ASP A 39 10.96 9.13 12.15
CA ASP A 39 11.88 10.26 12.13
C ASP A 39 11.27 11.44 11.33
N GLU A 40 11.47 12.66 11.82
CA GLU A 40 10.89 13.86 11.22
C GLU A 40 11.27 14.00 9.74
N LYS A 41 12.49 13.60 9.36
CA LYS A 41 12.95 13.62 7.96
C LYS A 41 12.11 12.70 7.09
N VAL A 42 11.70 11.54 7.60
CA VAL A 42 10.82 10.59 6.89
C VAL A 42 9.42 11.19 6.68
N CYS A 43 8.91 11.92 7.66
CA CYS A 43 7.66 12.67 7.52
C CYS A 43 7.78 13.77 6.45
N ARG A 44 8.81 14.62 6.56
CA ARG A 44 9.04 15.74 5.65
C ARG A 44 9.23 15.30 4.20
N GLN A 45 10.03 14.25 3.96
CA GLN A 45 10.21 13.72 2.59
C GLN A 45 8.92 13.11 2.03
N THR A 46 8.11 12.46 2.87
CA THR A 46 6.82 11.90 2.42
C THR A 46 5.85 13.04 2.07
N LEU A 47 5.79 14.08 2.88
CA LEU A 47 5.01 15.28 2.58
C LEU A 47 5.48 15.94 1.28
N ALA A 48 6.78 16.07 1.08
CA ALA A 48 7.35 16.59 -0.16
C ALA A 48 6.90 15.75 -1.37
N HIS A 49 6.97 14.43 -1.30
CA HIS A 49 6.46 13.54 -2.35
C HIS A 49 4.99 13.83 -2.70
N GLU A 50 4.12 13.94 -1.69
CA GLU A 50 2.70 14.16 -1.91
C GLU A 50 2.39 15.59 -2.40
N VAL A 51 3.15 16.59 -1.97
CA VAL A 51 3.05 17.96 -2.47
C VAL A 51 3.48 18.04 -3.94
N LEU A 52 4.53 17.31 -4.34
CA LEU A 52 4.95 17.25 -5.75
C LEU A 52 3.84 16.74 -6.67
N HIS A 53 2.93 15.88 -6.19
CA HIS A 53 1.77 15.44 -6.97
C HIS A 53 0.74 16.54 -7.27
N THR A 54 0.83 17.69 -6.60
CA THR A 54 0.02 18.87 -6.90
C THR A 54 0.60 19.68 -8.07
N CYS A 55 1.89 19.52 -8.37
CA CYS A 55 2.55 20.20 -9.47
C CYS A 55 2.10 19.65 -10.83
N PHE A 56 2.02 20.55 -11.81
CA PHE A 56 1.63 20.20 -13.17
C PHE A 56 2.60 19.17 -13.80
N GLY A 57 2.07 18.05 -14.28
CA GLY A 57 2.86 16.98 -14.91
C GLY A 57 3.54 16.01 -13.94
N CYS A 58 3.31 16.11 -12.63
CA CYS A 58 4.01 15.28 -11.62
C CYS A 58 3.16 14.14 -11.03
N ARG A 59 1.88 14.02 -11.39
CA ARG A 59 0.92 13.10 -10.76
C ARG A 59 1.21 11.60 -10.99
N ASN A 60 1.89 11.26 -12.09
CA ASN A 60 2.17 9.88 -12.48
C ASN A 60 3.67 9.53 -12.45
N HIS A 61 4.47 10.26 -11.66
CA HIS A 61 5.93 10.05 -11.53
C HIS A 61 6.68 10.06 -12.88
N GLN A 62 6.17 10.84 -13.84
CA GLN A 62 6.79 11.04 -15.15
C GLN A 62 8.03 11.95 -15.02
N ALA A 63 8.70 12.26 -16.14
CA ALA A 63 9.98 12.97 -16.16
C ALA A 63 10.03 14.22 -15.27
N ARG A 64 8.98 15.06 -15.30
CA ARG A 64 8.90 16.26 -14.43
C ARG A 64 8.84 15.93 -12.94
N GLY A 65 8.09 14.89 -12.57
CA GLY A 65 8.02 14.44 -11.17
C GLY A 65 9.36 13.92 -10.66
N LYS A 66 10.11 13.20 -11.51
CA LYS A 66 11.46 12.74 -11.18
C LYS A 66 12.42 13.90 -11.01
N GLU A 67 12.37 14.87 -11.91
CA GLU A 67 13.23 16.06 -11.83
C GLU A 67 12.96 16.88 -10.57
N TYR A 68 11.69 17.10 -10.21
CA TYR A 68 11.38 17.83 -8.98
C TYR A 68 11.74 17.03 -7.73
N ALA A 69 11.57 15.71 -7.73
CA ALA A 69 12.06 14.86 -6.64
C ALA A 69 13.59 14.98 -6.50
N ARG A 70 14.35 14.94 -7.60
CA ARG A 70 15.81 15.14 -7.60
C ARG A 70 16.18 16.49 -6.98
N ARG A 71 15.55 17.57 -7.42
CA ARG A 71 15.80 18.93 -6.88
C ARG A 71 15.49 19.02 -5.38
N MET A 72 14.41 18.39 -4.92
CA MET A 72 14.08 18.35 -3.48
C MET A 72 15.10 17.53 -2.70
N ASN A 73 15.57 16.41 -3.25
CA ASN A 73 16.61 15.59 -2.63
C ASN A 73 17.92 16.37 -2.47
N GLU A 74 18.33 17.11 -3.51
CA GLU A 74 19.55 17.93 -3.49
C GLU A 74 19.43 19.12 -2.52
N ALA A 75 18.29 19.82 -2.52
CA ALA A 75 18.13 21.02 -1.71
C ALA A 75 17.93 20.73 -0.21
N TYR A 76 17.29 19.61 0.13
CA TYR A 76 16.88 19.31 1.51
C TYR A 76 17.48 18.01 2.08
N GLY A 77 18.36 17.34 1.32
CA GLY A 77 18.95 16.06 1.71
C GLY A 77 17.93 14.94 1.84
N TYR A 78 16.77 15.04 1.17
CA TYR A 78 15.75 13.99 1.16
C TYR A 78 16.14 12.82 0.26
N ASP A 79 15.40 11.72 0.39
CA ASP A 79 15.50 10.56 -0.49
C ASP A 79 14.12 10.20 -1.06
N ILE A 80 13.50 11.14 -1.76
CA ILE A 80 12.19 10.96 -2.38
C ILE A 80 12.30 9.93 -3.51
N LYS A 81 11.78 8.72 -3.26
CA LYS A 81 11.64 7.66 -4.27
C LYS A 81 10.17 7.40 -4.62
N ARG A 82 9.95 6.66 -5.71
CA ARG A 82 8.60 6.24 -6.15
C ARG A 82 7.96 5.25 -5.16
N THR A 83 8.76 4.34 -4.62
CA THR A 83 8.33 3.28 -3.70
C THR A 83 9.41 3.08 -2.66
N GLU A 84 9.02 2.93 -1.40
CA GLU A 84 9.94 2.60 -0.32
C GLU A 84 9.44 1.49 0.57
N LYS A 85 10.39 0.74 1.12
CA LYS A 85 10.13 -0.31 2.11
C LYS A 85 10.06 0.30 3.50
N ALA A 86 9.27 -0.29 4.39
CA ALA A 86 9.09 0.27 5.73
C ALA A 86 10.39 0.17 6.54
N GLU A 87 11.13 -0.91 6.36
CA GLU A 87 12.40 -1.17 7.01
C GLU A 87 13.44 -0.10 6.64
N ALA A 88 13.48 0.31 5.36
CA ALA A 88 14.36 1.37 4.88
C ALA A 88 14.00 2.75 5.44
N LEU A 89 12.76 2.94 5.88
CA LEU A 89 12.27 4.16 6.52
C LEU A 89 12.30 4.07 8.05
N GLY A 90 12.85 2.99 8.63
CA GLY A 90 12.85 2.75 10.07
C GLY A 90 11.47 2.52 10.69
N LEU A 91 10.46 2.20 9.87
CA LEU A 91 9.08 2.04 10.32
C LEU A 91 8.81 0.60 10.74
N SER A 92 8.27 0.43 11.95
CA SER A 92 7.69 -0.84 12.38
C SER A 92 6.26 -0.94 11.86
N ILE A 93 6.04 -1.77 10.86
CA ILE A 93 4.67 -2.15 10.49
C ILE A 93 4.20 -3.18 11.52
N PRO A 94 3.05 -2.98 12.20
CA PRO A 94 2.51 -4.00 13.08
C PRO A 94 2.38 -5.29 12.29
N GLU A 95 2.95 -6.38 12.83
CA GLU A 95 2.75 -7.69 12.25
C GLU A 95 1.25 -7.90 12.06
N LYS A 96 0.86 -8.15 10.81
CA LYS A 96 -0.49 -8.63 10.58
C LYS A 96 -0.54 -9.99 11.25
N SER A 97 -1.47 -10.17 12.18
CA SER A 97 -2.05 -11.48 12.39
C SER A 97 -2.76 -11.88 11.08
N VAL A 98 -1.98 -12.41 10.14
CA VAL A 98 -2.49 -12.95 8.88
C VAL A 98 -3.17 -14.27 9.24
N LYS A 99 -4.36 -14.18 9.84
CA LYS A 99 -5.15 -15.37 10.13
C LYS A 99 -5.63 -15.94 8.81
N VAL A 100 -5.15 -17.13 8.48
CA VAL A 100 -5.67 -17.94 7.38
C VAL A 100 -7.14 -18.22 7.68
N LYS A 101 -8.02 -17.73 6.81
CA LYS A 101 -9.47 -17.85 6.99
C LYS A 101 -10.03 -19.10 6.32
N TYR A 102 -9.41 -19.57 5.24
CA TYR A 102 -9.87 -20.74 4.52
C TYR A 102 -8.71 -21.64 4.12
N LEU A 103 -8.88 -22.93 4.31
CA LEU A 103 -8.01 -23.99 3.80
C LEU A 103 -8.73 -24.71 2.68
N VAL A 104 -8.10 -24.77 1.50
CA VAL A 104 -8.61 -25.53 0.35
C VAL A 104 -7.78 -26.80 0.24
N THR A 105 -8.40 -27.95 0.52
CA THR A 105 -7.72 -29.26 0.54
C THR A 105 -8.24 -30.13 -0.59
N CYS A 106 -7.33 -30.76 -1.34
CA CYS A 106 -7.71 -31.79 -2.30
C CYS A 106 -8.01 -33.11 -1.60
N GLU A 107 -9.18 -33.68 -1.87
CA GLU A 107 -9.61 -34.95 -1.27
C GLU A 107 -8.90 -36.18 -1.85
N SER A 108 -8.22 -36.05 -2.99
CA SER A 108 -7.53 -37.17 -3.66
C SER A 108 -6.02 -37.22 -3.38
N CYS A 109 -5.33 -36.07 -3.43
CA CYS A 109 -3.87 -36.03 -3.22
C CYS A 109 -3.44 -35.27 -1.96
N GLY A 110 -4.38 -34.74 -1.17
CA GLY A 110 -4.07 -34.04 0.08
C GLY A 110 -3.47 -32.64 -0.06
N ALA A 111 -3.26 -32.13 -1.28
CA ALA A 111 -2.69 -30.80 -1.48
C ALA A 111 -3.53 -29.70 -0.80
N VAL A 112 -2.89 -28.82 -0.03
CA VAL A 112 -3.54 -27.73 0.72
C VAL A 112 -3.14 -26.38 0.16
N THR A 113 -4.10 -25.46 0.05
CA THR A 113 -3.87 -24.06 -0.30
C THR A 113 -4.58 -23.14 0.69
N GLU A 114 -3.81 -22.24 1.28
CA GLU A 114 -4.32 -21.26 2.24
C GLU A 114 -4.91 -20.03 1.54
N ARG A 115 -6.02 -19.51 2.08
CA ARG A 115 -6.65 -18.28 1.60
C ARG A 115 -7.02 -17.36 2.77
N LEU A 116 -6.64 -16.10 2.61
CA LEU A 116 -6.93 -15.03 3.59
C LEU A 116 -8.32 -14.40 3.40
N ARG A 117 -8.94 -14.61 2.24
CA ARG A 117 -10.18 -13.95 1.81
C ARG A 117 -11.04 -14.93 1.04
N ALA A 118 -12.35 -14.71 1.09
CA ALA A 118 -13.28 -15.42 0.23
C ALA A 118 -13.00 -15.10 -1.25
N SER A 119 -13.09 -16.11 -2.10
CA SER A 119 -12.93 -16.03 -3.56
C SER A 119 -13.92 -16.97 -4.24
N LYS A 120 -13.99 -16.96 -5.58
CA LYS A 120 -14.84 -17.93 -6.32
C LYS A 120 -14.49 -19.38 -5.96
N LEU A 121 -13.20 -19.67 -5.75
CA LEU A 121 -12.72 -20.99 -5.34
C LEU A 121 -13.24 -21.39 -3.96
N THR A 122 -13.18 -20.49 -2.96
CA THR A 122 -13.62 -20.83 -1.60
C THR A 122 -15.15 -20.88 -1.47
N LYS A 123 -15.88 -20.12 -2.30
CA LYS A 123 -17.35 -20.10 -2.32
C LYS A 123 -17.94 -21.25 -3.14
N TYR A 124 -17.30 -21.63 -4.23
CA TYR A 124 -17.79 -22.63 -5.18
C TYR A 124 -16.68 -23.64 -5.52
N PRO A 125 -16.13 -24.37 -4.53
CA PRO A 125 -14.98 -25.25 -4.75
C PRO A 125 -15.25 -26.38 -5.75
N TYR A 126 -16.50 -26.81 -5.86
CA TYR A 126 -16.96 -27.82 -6.81
C TYR A 126 -16.77 -27.44 -8.29
N ARG A 127 -16.62 -26.13 -8.61
CA ARG A 127 -16.33 -25.64 -9.97
C ARG A 127 -14.85 -25.76 -10.37
N TYR A 128 -14.00 -26.15 -9.43
CA TYR A 128 -12.56 -26.22 -9.61
C TYR A 128 -12.08 -27.65 -9.33
N ARG A 129 -10.88 -27.98 -9.84
CA ARG A 129 -10.21 -29.24 -9.59
C ARG A 129 -8.77 -28.99 -9.21
N CYS A 130 -8.23 -29.90 -8.42
CA CYS A 130 -6.79 -29.96 -8.20
C CYS A 130 -6.08 -30.29 -9.53
N LYS A 131 -4.78 -29.99 -9.62
CA LYS A 131 -3.94 -30.44 -10.73
C LYS A 131 -3.96 -31.96 -10.93
N CYS A 132 -4.19 -32.73 -9.86
CA CYS A 132 -4.37 -34.18 -9.94
C CYS A 132 -5.76 -34.63 -10.42
N GLY A 133 -6.68 -33.71 -10.70
CA GLY A 133 -8.08 -34.01 -11.06
C GLY A 133 -9.03 -34.22 -9.87
N GLY A 134 -8.51 -34.24 -8.64
CA GLY A 134 -9.32 -34.43 -7.42
C GLY A 134 -10.25 -33.26 -7.08
N LYS A 135 -11.32 -33.57 -6.33
CA LYS A 135 -12.25 -32.58 -5.77
C LYS A 135 -11.57 -31.76 -4.67
N LEU A 136 -12.05 -30.54 -4.49
CA LEU A 136 -11.54 -29.59 -3.50
C LEU A 136 -12.58 -29.37 -2.40
N LYS A 137 -12.14 -29.49 -1.15
CA LYS A 137 -12.91 -29.19 0.05
C LYS A 137 -12.38 -27.93 0.70
N VAL A 138 -13.28 -27.11 1.26
CA VAL A 138 -12.92 -25.84 1.91
C VAL A 138 -13.29 -25.91 3.38
N THR A 139 -12.32 -25.66 4.26
CA THR A 139 -12.53 -25.50 5.70
C THR A 139 -12.32 -24.04 6.06
N GLN A 140 -13.23 -23.44 6.82
CA GLN A 140 -13.11 -22.06 7.30
C GLN A 140 -12.69 -22.06 8.78
N ASN A 141 -11.69 -21.25 9.12
CA ASN A 141 -11.24 -21.00 10.49
C ASN A 141 -11.94 -19.80 11.12
#